data_AF-A0A5C3L3M2-F1
#
_entry.id   AF-A0A5C3L3M2-F1
#
_cell.length_a   1.000
_cell.length_b   1.000
_cell.length_c   1.000
_cell.angle_alpha   90.00
_cell.angle_beta   90.00
_cell.angle_gamma   90.00
#
_symmetry.space_group_name_H-M   'P 1'
#
loop_
_entity.id
_entity.type
_entity.pdbx_description
1 polymer ?
#
loop_
_entity_poly.entity_id
_entity_poly.type
_entity_poly.pdbx_seq_one_letter_code
_entity_poly.pdbx_strand_id
1 'polypeptide(L)'
;MDEAATSNDVFFARKTVSYMNVASACIMFYEHIITLDEEFMSIWQARWTVSKVLYILMKYSGFVQVGIILWQQTYEPAPGDTSCLVSFHITAWLIVISIGVGELLLSVRTWAVWKKPRLMGGLLLLFWLAAWGAIFAILAIFLQTVRFDHVPNAPFTGCFITFGNPIFFLDWLILLVYDTVMLVLILIPAYKAYKAGGSSQFVRAVYKDGIIYYVYLFALSALNILVVVKLPFDLSTLLTQMERVLHAVLTGRVVLHIHSLSRSNEYDSVTSAPRLSNNDHVVMVPVSSTYRRKSLHVQGPQTSIHVKTEY
;
A
#
# COMPACT_ATOMS: atom_id res chain seq x y z
N MET A 1 23.29 -21.06 -35.93
CA MET A 1 23.81 -20.81 -34.56
C MET A 1 22.77 -20.09 -33.71
N ASP A 2 21.88 -19.32 -34.33
CA ASP A 2 21.02 -18.35 -33.66
C ASP A 2 19.88 -18.97 -32.83
N GLU A 3 19.31 -20.11 -33.24
CA GLU A 3 18.29 -20.83 -32.44
C GLU A 3 18.84 -21.32 -31.10
N ALA A 4 20.09 -21.81 -31.06
CA ALA A 4 20.72 -22.30 -29.84
C ALA A 4 21.08 -21.15 -28.89
N ALA A 5 21.52 -20.00 -29.41
CA ALA A 5 21.72 -18.79 -28.63
C ALA A 5 20.38 -18.29 -28.04
N THR A 6 19.36 -18.14 -28.88
CA THR A 6 18.01 -17.70 -28.48
C THR A 6 17.40 -18.61 -27.40
N SER A 7 17.56 -19.93 -27.52
CA SER A 7 17.10 -20.90 -26.51
C SER A 7 17.78 -20.72 -25.15
N ASN A 8 19.09 -20.48 -25.14
CA ASN A 8 19.85 -20.21 -23.91
C ASN A 8 19.45 -18.88 -23.26
N ASP A 9 19.23 -17.83 -24.05
CA ASP A 9 18.81 -16.51 -23.55
C ASP A 9 17.42 -16.56 -22.90
N VAL A 10 16.46 -17.26 -23.54
CA VAL A 10 15.12 -17.50 -22.99
C VAL A 10 15.17 -18.34 -21.71
N PHE A 11 16.03 -19.35 -21.64
CA PHE A 11 16.24 -20.16 -20.43
C PHE A 11 16.84 -19.33 -19.28
N PHE A 12 17.83 -18.48 -19.58
CA PHE A 12 18.42 -17.57 -18.60
C PHE A 12 17.37 -16.59 -18.06
N ALA A 13 16.61 -15.94 -18.95
CA ALA A 13 15.55 -15.01 -18.59
C ALA A 13 14.53 -15.65 -17.62
N ARG A 14 14.03 -16.85 -17.95
CA ARG A 14 13.07 -17.59 -17.13
C ARG A 14 13.61 -17.96 -15.75
N LYS A 15 14.88 -18.37 -15.66
CA LYS A 15 15.54 -18.59 -14.37
C LYS A 15 15.64 -17.29 -13.55
N THR A 16 16.00 -16.17 -14.18
CA THR A 16 16.09 -14.86 -13.50
C THR A 16 14.74 -14.44 -12.93
N VAL A 17 13.64 -14.53 -13.70
CA VAL A 17 12.28 -14.26 -13.21
C VAL A 17 11.93 -15.18 -12.04
N SER A 18 12.24 -16.47 -12.14
CA SER A 18 11.94 -17.42 -11.06
C SER A 18 12.72 -17.14 -9.76
N TYR A 19 13.99 -16.76 -9.84
CA TYR A 19 14.76 -16.35 -8.67
C TYR A 19 14.25 -15.04 -8.07
N MET A 20 13.84 -14.07 -8.89
CA MET A 20 13.23 -12.82 -8.40
C MET A 20 11.89 -13.06 -7.69
N ASN A 21 11.08 -14.00 -8.18
CA ASN A 21 9.83 -14.40 -7.53
C ASN A 21 10.07 -15.04 -6.16
N VAL A 22 11.05 -15.94 -6.05
CA VAL A 22 11.45 -16.55 -4.77
C VAL A 22 12.01 -15.50 -3.81
N ALA A 23 12.88 -14.59 -4.27
CA ALA A 23 13.40 -13.49 -3.46
C ALA A 23 12.28 -12.57 -2.95
N SER A 24 11.30 -12.25 -3.79
CA SER A 24 10.10 -11.47 -3.42
C SER A 24 9.29 -12.19 -2.34
N ALA A 25 9.09 -13.51 -2.47
CA ALA A 25 8.43 -14.32 -1.45
C ALA A 25 9.18 -14.27 -0.11
N CYS A 26 10.50 -14.47 -0.13
CA CYS A 26 11.33 -14.38 1.08
C CYS A 26 11.21 -13.02 1.78
N ILE A 27 11.23 -11.91 1.03
CA ILE A 27 11.04 -10.55 1.59
C ILE A 27 9.66 -10.42 2.23
N MET A 28 8.60 -10.91 1.59
CA MET A 28 7.24 -10.85 2.11
C MET A 28 7.07 -11.64 3.42
N PHE A 29 7.63 -12.86 3.49
CA PHE A 29 7.60 -13.67 4.72
C PHE A 29 8.43 -13.04 5.83
N TYR A 30 9.65 -12.58 5.52
CA TYR A 30 10.52 -11.90 6.48
C TYR A 30 9.83 -10.66 7.07
N GLU A 31 9.28 -9.80 6.22
CA GLU A 31 8.54 -8.60 6.62
C GLU A 31 7.35 -8.95 7.51
N HIS A 32 6.57 -9.98 7.17
CA HIS A 32 5.42 -10.39 7.97
C HIS A 32 5.82 -10.81 9.38
N ILE A 33 6.91 -11.58 9.52
CA ILE A 33 7.42 -12.03 10.82
C ILE A 33 7.85 -10.83 11.67
N ILE A 34 8.66 -9.91 11.13
CA ILE A 34 9.18 -8.76 11.91
C ILE A 34 8.14 -7.66 12.17
N THR A 35 7.01 -7.66 11.46
CA THR A 35 5.89 -6.73 11.70
C THR A 35 4.74 -7.35 12.51
N LEU A 36 4.83 -8.61 12.89
CA LEU A 36 3.73 -9.36 13.51
C LEU A 36 3.28 -8.75 14.84
N ASP A 37 4.23 -8.36 15.70
CA ASP A 37 3.93 -7.74 17.01
C ASP A 37 3.23 -6.38 16.84
N GLU A 38 3.76 -5.52 15.97
CA GLU A 38 3.16 -4.22 15.67
C GLU A 38 1.78 -4.37 15.04
N GLU A 39 1.59 -5.34 14.13
CA GLU A 39 0.31 -5.63 13.51
C GLU A 39 -0.70 -6.15 14.52
N PHE A 40 -0.30 -7.05 15.43
CA PHE A 40 -1.19 -7.57 16.46
C PHE A 40 -1.74 -6.45 17.35
N MET A 41 -0.86 -5.58 17.86
CA MET A 41 -1.26 -4.46 18.72
C MET A 41 -1.97 -3.31 17.98
N SER A 42 -1.69 -3.11 16.69
CA SER A 42 -2.15 -1.92 15.94
C SER A 42 -3.34 -2.19 15.03
N ILE A 43 -3.46 -3.42 14.51
CA ILE A 43 -4.53 -3.85 13.60
C ILE A 43 -5.44 -4.85 14.30
N TRP A 44 -4.93 -5.95 14.87
CA TRP A 44 -5.79 -7.01 15.41
C TRP A 44 -6.58 -6.57 16.64
N GLN A 45 -5.91 -5.96 17.63
CA GLN A 45 -6.55 -5.40 18.83
C GLN A 45 -7.40 -4.14 18.55
N ALA A 46 -7.18 -3.46 17.42
CA ALA A 46 -7.94 -2.26 17.07
C ALA A 46 -9.37 -2.57 16.61
N ARG A 47 -10.28 -1.62 16.85
CA ARG A 47 -11.67 -1.67 16.37
C ARG A 47 -11.71 -1.82 14.84
N TRP A 48 -12.75 -2.49 14.34
CA TRP A 48 -12.98 -2.63 12.90
C TRP A 48 -13.16 -1.26 12.25
N THR A 49 -12.30 -0.96 11.28
CA THR A 49 -12.28 0.25 10.46
C THR A 49 -12.07 -0.13 9.01
N VAL A 50 -12.43 0.76 8.08
CA VAL A 50 -12.20 0.54 6.64
C VAL A 50 -10.71 0.30 6.36
N SER A 51 -9.82 1.09 6.98
CA SER A 51 -8.36 0.92 6.85
C SER A 51 -7.86 -0.46 7.31
N LYS A 52 -8.43 -1.04 8.38
CA LYS A 52 -8.11 -2.41 8.84
C LYS A 52 -8.52 -3.45 7.80
N VAL A 53 -9.71 -3.34 7.21
CA VAL A 53 -10.16 -4.27 6.17
C VAL A 53 -9.29 -4.15 4.92
N LEU A 54 -8.99 -2.94 4.46
CA LEU A 54 -8.13 -2.68 3.30
C LEU A 54 -6.70 -3.21 3.52
N TYR A 55 -6.11 -2.97 4.70
CA TYR A 55 -4.78 -3.52 5.06
C TYR A 55 -4.77 -5.05 5.05
N ILE A 56 -5.79 -5.69 5.63
CA ILE A 56 -5.91 -7.16 5.63
C ILE A 56 -6.05 -7.69 4.19
N LEU A 57 -6.91 -7.09 3.37
CA LEU A 57 -7.06 -7.51 1.97
C LEU A 57 -5.75 -7.37 1.18
N MET A 58 -5.04 -6.24 1.32
CA MET A 58 -3.75 -5.98 0.69
C MET A 58 -2.65 -6.96 1.15
N LYS A 59 -2.57 -7.26 2.45
CA LYS A 59 -1.50 -8.12 3.01
C LYS A 59 -1.76 -9.61 2.82
N TYR A 60 -3.00 -10.07 2.98
CA TYR A 60 -3.31 -11.50 2.90
C TYR A 60 -3.55 -12.02 1.48
N SER A 61 -3.96 -11.16 0.54
CA SER A 61 -3.78 -11.45 -0.90
C SER A 61 -2.30 -11.69 -1.24
N GLY A 62 -1.39 -11.07 -0.48
CA GLY A 62 0.06 -11.31 -0.42
C GLY A 62 0.41 -12.79 -0.57
N PHE A 63 0.04 -13.55 0.46
CA PHE A 63 0.31 -14.97 0.61
C PHE A 63 -0.39 -15.86 -0.41
N VAL A 64 -1.66 -15.58 -0.72
CA VAL A 64 -2.42 -16.34 -1.75
C VAL A 64 -1.68 -16.28 -3.09
N GLN A 65 -1.25 -15.09 -3.51
CA GLN A 65 -0.57 -14.91 -4.78
C GLN A 65 0.81 -15.59 -4.80
N VAL A 66 1.60 -15.47 -3.73
CA VAL A 66 2.91 -16.15 -3.62
C VAL A 66 2.76 -17.67 -3.66
N GLY A 67 1.74 -18.24 -3.01
CA GLY A 67 1.45 -19.68 -3.09
C GLY A 67 1.16 -20.13 -4.53
N ILE A 68 0.38 -19.35 -5.29
CA ILE A 68 0.10 -19.65 -6.70
C ILE A 68 1.38 -19.54 -7.56
N ILE A 69 2.22 -18.54 -7.34
CA ILE A 69 3.48 -18.35 -8.10
C ILE A 69 4.46 -19.50 -7.86
N LEU A 70 4.61 -19.95 -6.60
CA LEU A 70 5.48 -21.09 -6.28
C LEU A 70 4.95 -22.39 -6.88
N TRP A 71 3.63 -22.59 -6.91
CA TRP A 71 3.00 -23.71 -7.63
C TRP A 71 3.22 -23.61 -9.14
N GLN A 72 3.08 -22.42 -9.74
CA GLN A 72 3.36 -22.17 -11.16
C GLN A 72 4.80 -22.50 -11.57
N GLN A 73 5.78 -22.49 -10.65
CA GLN A 73 7.17 -22.86 -10.93
C GLN A 73 7.41 -24.37 -10.99
N THR A 74 6.58 -25.17 -10.32
CA THR A 74 6.72 -26.64 -10.27
C THR A 74 5.70 -27.38 -11.12
N TYR A 75 4.69 -26.68 -11.64
CA TYR A 75 3.61 -27.29 -12.39
C TYR A 75 4.03 -27.74 -13.80
N GLU A 76 3.60 -28.94 -14.19
CA GLU A 76 3.84 -29.50 -15.53
C GLU A 76 2.51 -29.49 -16.33
N PRO A 77 2.31 -28.51 -17.24
CA PRO A 77 1.06 -28.40 -17.99
C PRO A 77 0.97 -29.46 -19.09
N ALA A 78 -0.09 -30.27 -19.02
CA ALA A 78 -0.46 -31.20 -20.08
C ALA A 78 -0.94 -30.45 -21.35
N PRO A 79 -0.86 -31.06 -22.55
CA PRO A 79 -1.39 -30.45 -23.77
C PRO A 79 -2.90 -30.12 -23.63
N GLY A 80 -3.25 -28.85 -23.82
CA GLY A 80 -4.62 -28.36 -23.68
C GLY A 80 -5.05 -28.00 -22.25
N ASP A 81 -4.16 -28.08 -21.26
CA ASP A 81 -4.45 -27.56 -19.92
C ASP A 81 -4.61 -26.02 -19.92
N THR A 82 -5.53 -25.54 -19.09
CA THR A 82 -5.81 -24.11 -18.90
C THR A 82 -5.41 -23.60 -17.52
N SER A 83 -4.86 -24.46 -16.65
CA SER A 83 -4.51 -24.11 -15.26
C SER A 83 -3.43 -23.02 -15.20
N CYS A 84 -2.47 -23.01 -16.12
CA CYS A 84 -1.51 -21.90 -16.25
C CYS A 84 -2.19 -20.55 -16.59
N LEU A 85 -3.15 -20.54 -17.52
CA LEU A 85 -3.88 -19.33 -17.91
C LEU A 85 -4.77 -18.82 -16.76
N VAL A 86 -5.55 -19.71 -16.14
CA VAL A 86 -6.45 -19.37 -15.04
C VAL A 86 -5.68 -18.88 -13.82
N SER A 87 -4.60 -19.56 -13.42
CA SER A 87 -3.74 -19.11 -12.31
C SER A 87 -3.09 -17.77 -12.61
N PHE A 88 -2.62 -17.53 -13.85
CA PHE A 88 -2.07 -16.24 -14.25
C PHE A 88 -3.10 -15.12 -14.13
N HIS A 89 -4.32 -15.30 -14.64
CA HIS A 89 -5.41 -14.34 -14.51
C HIS A 89 -5.70 -13.99 -13.04
N ILE A 90 -5.78 -15.00 -12.17
CA ILE A 90 -5.96 -14.80 -10.72
C ILE A 90 -4.81 -13.98 -10.14
N THR A 91 -3.55 -14.34 -10.42
CA THR A 91 -2.39 -13.60 -9.89
C THR A 91 -2.31 -12.16 -10.39
N ALA A 92 -2.69 -11.90 -11.65
CA ALA A 92 -2.69 -10.57 -12.25
C ALA A 92 -3.75 -9.66 -11.63
N TRP A 93 -4.99 -10.16 -11.47
CA TRP A 93 -6.04 -9.41 -10.77
C TRP A 93 -5.68 -9.14 -9.30
N LEU A 94 -5.07 -10.11 -8.62
CA LEU A 94 -4.59 -9.92 -7.24
C LEU A 94 -3.49 -8.83 -7.16
N ILE A 95 -2.60 -8.67 -8.15
CA ILE A 95 -1.63 -7.57 -8.18
C ILE A 95 -2.36 -6.23 -8.23
N VAL A 96 -3.17 -6.01 -9.27
CA VAL A 96 -3.84 -4.72 -9.53
C VAL A 96 -4.75 -4.33 -8.37
N ILE A 97 -5.50 -5.28 -7.81
CA ILE A 97 -6.34 -5.01 -6.62
C ILE A 97 -5.48 -4.64 -5.41
N SER A 98 -4.37 -5.33 -5.17
CA SER A 98 -3.52 -5.07 -3.99
C SER A 98 -2.83 -3.71 -4.06
N ILE A 99 -2.21 -3.39 -5.20
CA ILE A 99 -1.55 -2.09 -5.43
C ILE A 99 -2.59 -0.97 -5.43
N GLY A 100 -3.77 -1.17 -6.04
CA GLY A 100 -4.85 -0.18 -6.05
C GLY A 100 -5.39 0.15 -4.66
N VAL A 101 -5.55 -0.85 -3.79
CA VAL A 101 -5.88 -0.65 -2.38
C VAL A 101 -4.76 0.11 -1.65
N GLY A 102 -3.50 -0.23 -1.93
CA GLY A 102 -2.35 0.47 -1.35
C GLY A 102 -2.30 1.96 -1.74
N GLU A 103 -2.43 2.26 -3.03
CA GLU A 103 -2.49 3.65 -3.52
C GLU A 103 -3.69 4.43 -3.00
N LEU A 104 -4.83 3.77 -2.76
CA LEU A 104 -5.98 4.42 -2.12
C LEU A 104 -5.64 4.84 -0.68
N LEU A 105 -4.97 3.98 0.09
CA LEU A 105 -4.52 4.29 1.45
C LEU A 105 -3.51 5.45 1.47
N LEU A 106 -2.58 5.48 0.52
CA LEU A 106 -1.60 6.56 0.35
C LEU A 106 -2.26 7.88 -0.09
N SER A 107 -3.26 7.84 -0.97
CA SER A 107 -4.08 9.01 -1.33
C SER A 107 -4.85 9.57 -0.14
N VAL A 108 -5.48 8.72 0.67
CA VAL A 108 -6.17 9.13 1.90
C VAL A 108 -5.20 9.76 2.90
N ARG A 109 -3.95 9.27 2.96
CA ARG A 109 -2.88 9.88 3.76
C ARG A 109 -2.48 11.26 3.24
N THR A 110 -2.26 11.41 1.94
CA THR A 110 -1.97 12.71 1.31
C THR A 110 -3.09 13.71 1.61
N TRP A 111 -4.36 13.30 1.49
CA TRP A 111 -5.51 14.13 1.87
C TRP A 111 -5.50 14.55 3.35
N ALA A 112 -5.07 13.67 4.25
CA ALA A 112 -4.93 13.98 5.68
C ALA A 112 -3.83 15.02 5.95
N VAL A 113 -2.66 14.90 5.32
CA VAL A 113 -1.55 15.87 5.44
C VAL A 113 -1.96 17.26 4.96
N TRP A 114 -2.80 17.34 3.91
CA TRP A 114 -3.37 18.59 3.42
C TRP A 114 -4.50 19.17 4.29
N LYS A 115 -4.73 18.64 5.51
CA LYS A 115 -5.79 19.04 6.46
C LYS A 115 -7.22 18.77 5.98
N LYS A 116 -7.41 17.76 5.13
CA LYS A 116 -8.70 17.22 4.67
C LYS A 116 -9.70 18.21 4.02
N PRO A 117 -9.29 19.18 3.16
CA PRO A 117 -10.25 19.99 2.42
C PRO A 117 -11.07 19.10 1.46
N ARG A 118 -12.40 19.23 1.48
CA ARG A 118 -13.31 18.32 0.76
C ARG A 118 -13.05 18.27 -0.74
N LEU A 119 -12.71 19.41 -1.35
CA LEU A 119 -12.37 19.51 -2.77
C LEU A 119 -11.17 18.62 -3.14
N MET A 120 -10.07 18.69 -2.38
CA MET A 120 -8.89 17.85 -2.62
C MET A 120 -9.22 16.36 -2.47
N GLY A 121 -10.05 15.99 -1.49
CA GLY A 121 -10.49 14.60 -1.31
C GLY A 121 -11.28 14.07 -2.52
N GLY A 122 -12.18 14.89 -3.06
CA GLY A 122 -12.91 14.57 -4.29
C GLY A 122 -12.01 14.46 -5.51
N LEU A 123 -11.05 15.37 -5.67
CA LEU A 123 -10.08 15.34 -6.78
C LEU A 123 -9.15 14.11 -6.71
N LEU A 124 -8.63 13.78 -5.53
CA LEU A 124 -7.79 12.59 -5.32
C LEU A 124 -8.57 11.30 -5.58
N LEU A 125 -9.82 11.20 -5.13
CA LEU A 125 -10.68 10.05 -5.41
C LEU A 125 -11.00 9.92 -6.90
N LEU A 126 -11.32 11.03 -7.58
CA LEU A 126 -11.56 11.04 -9.03
C LEU A 126 -10.31 10.62 -9.82
N PHE A 127 -9.14 11.12 -9.41
CA PHE A 127 -7.86 10.76 -10.02
C PHE A 127 -7.53 9.27 -9.82
N TRP A 128 -7.76 8.73 -8.61
CA TRP A 128 -7.66 7.30 -8.34
C TRP A 128 -8.63 6.49 -9.22
N LEU A 129 -9.92 6.86 -9.26
CA LEU A 129 -10.92 6.16 -10.07
C LEU A 129 -10.58 6.16 -11.57
N ALA A 130 -10.06 7.27 -12.10
CA ALA A 130 -9.65 7.38 -13.50
C ALA A 130 -8.41 6.52 -13.80
N ALA A 131 -7.36 6.62 -12.97
CA ALA A 131 -6.12 5.85 -13.15
C ALA A 131 -6.37 4.34 -13.02
N TRP A 132 -7.03 3.90 -11.95
CA TRP A 132 -7.33 2.49 -11.72
C TRP A 132 -8.34 1.96 -12.73
N GLY A 133 -9.38 2.73 -13.10
CA GLY A 133 -10.31 2.33 -14.17
C GLY A 133 -9.60 2.06 -15.50
N ALA A 134 -8.59 2.85 -15.85
CA ALA A 134 -7.75 2.60 -17.02
C ALA A 134 -6.90 1.33 -16.87
N ILE A 135 -6.23 1.13 -15.73
CA ILE A 135 -5.42 -0.07 -15.45
C ILE A 135 -6.28 -1.35 -15.49
N PHE A 136 -7.48 -1.34 -14.89
CA PHE A 136 -8.41 -2.48 -14.94
C PHE A 136 -8.81 -2.81 -16.39
N ALA A 137 -9.02 -1.80 -17.25
CA ALA A 137 -9.37 -2.00 -18.65
C ALA A 137 -8.20 -2.51 -19.50
N ILE A 138 -6.99 -1.94 -19.31
CA ILE A 138 -5.78 -2.36 -20.03
C ILE A 138 -5.40 -3.78 -19.63
N LEU A 139 -5.42 -4.13 -18.33
CA LEU A 139 -5.18 -5.49 -17.88
C LEU A 139 -6.21 -6.48 -18.46
N ALA A 140 -7.50 -6.12 -18.51
CA ALA A 140 -8.51 -6.99 -19.12
C ALA A 140 -8.21 -7.28 -20.61
N ILE A 141 -7.78 -6.26 -21.37
CA ILE A 141 -7.36 -6.41 -22.77
C ILE A 141 -6.10 -7.27 -22.87
N PHE A 142 -5.09 -7.01 -22.02
CA PHE A 142 -3.85 -7.78 -21.99
C PHE A 142 -4.10 -9.27 -21.73
N LEU A 143 -4.89 -9.61 -20.70
CA LEU A 143 -5.21 -10.99 -20.35
C LEU A 143 -5.95 -11.75 -21.46
N GLN A 144 -6.75 -11.07 -22.29
CA GLN A 144 -7.37 -11.70 -23.49
C GLN A 144 -6.36 -12.03 -24.60
N THR A 145 -5.19 -11.39 -24.61
CA THR A 145 -4.13 -11.61 -25.63
C THR A 145 -3.03 -12.55 -25.19
N VAL A 146 -2.93 -12.84 -23.89
CA VAL A 146 -1.87 -13.68 -23.32
C VAL A 146 -1.99 -15.13 -23.79
N ARG A 147 -0.85 -15.74 -24.13
CA ARG A 147 -0.75 -17.16 -24.50
C ARG A 147 0.28 -17.89 -23.65
N PHE A 148 -0.01 -19.18 -23.45
CA PHE A 148 0.84 -20.16 -22.79
C PHE A 148 0.96 -21.34 -23.76
N ASP A 149 2.01 -21.35 -24.58
CA ASP A 149 2.26 -22.48 -25.48
C ASP A 149 3.06 -23.57 -24.77
N HIS A 150 2.61 -24.82 -24.89
CA HIS A 150 3.37 -25.99 -24.42
C HIS A 150 4.59 -26.19 -25.32
N VAL A 151 5.79 -26.25 -24.74
CA VAL A 151 7.05 -26.52 -25.45
C VAL A 151 7.45 -27.97 -25.22
N PRO A 152 7.30 -28.88 -26.21
CA PRO A 152 7.68 -30.28 -26.06
C PRO A 152 9.17 -30.42 -25.76
N ASN A 153 9.54 -31.31 -24.84
CA ASN A 153 10.92 -31.56 -24.42
C ASN A 153 11.67 -30.35 -23.85
N ALA A 154 10.96 -29.36 -23.29
CA ALA A 154 11.59 -28.25 -22.57
C ALA A 154 12.44 -28.76 -21.38
N PRO A 155 13.69 -28.30 -21.19
CA PRO A 155 14.54 -28.68 -20.05
C PRO A 155 14.15 -27.96 -18.73
N PHE A 156 12.90 -27.54 -18.60
CA PHE A 156 12.34 -26.77 -17.49
C PHE A 156 10.84 -26.99 -17.37
N THR A 157 10.34 -26.96 -16.13
CA THR A 157 8.92 -27.06 -15.78
C THR A 157 8.37 -25.69 -15.40
N GLY A 158 7.04 -25.56 -15.36
CA GLY A 158 6.34 -24.35 -14.95
C GLY A 158 5.54 -23.64 -16.03
N CYS A 159 4.74 -22.67 -15.59
CA CYS A 159 3.90 -21.81 -16.43
C CYS A 159 4.66 -20.56 -16.88
N PHE A 160 4.83 -20.38 -18.21
CA PHE A 160 5.50 -19.21 -18.78
C PHE A 160 4.66 -18.57 -19.89
N ILE A 161 4.60 -17.24 -19.91
CA ILE A 161 3.96 -16.47 -20.97
C ILE A 161 4.82 -16.58 -22.24
N THR A 162 4.22 -16.97 -23.36
CA THR A 162 4.90 -17.05 -24.66
C THR A 162 4.60 -15.84 -25.55
N PHE A 163 3.42 -15.24 -25.38
CA PHE A 163 3.01 -14.02 -26.07
C PHE A 163 2.06 -13.20 -25.21
N GLY A 164 2.08 -11.87 -25.36
CA GLY A 164 1.11 -10.95 -24.80
C GLY A 164 1.24 -9.58 -25.47
N ASN A 165 0.17 -8.79 -25.49
CA ASN A 165 0.17 -7.50 -26.17
C ASN A 165 1.07 -6.48 -25.43
N PRO A 166 1.95 -5.72 -26.13
CA PRO A 166 2.81 -4.69 -25.51
C PRO A 166 2.06 -3.55 -24.81
N ILE A 167 0.73 -3.47 -24.95
CA ILE A 167 -0.14 -2.53 -24.22
C ILE A 167 0.06 -2.57 -22.69
N PHE A 168 0.51 -3.69 -22.12
CA PHE A 168 0.83 -3.83 -20.69
C PHE A 168 1.83 -2.78 -20.16
N PHE A 169 2.68 -2.22 -21.02
CA PHE A 169 3.55 -1.10 -20.65
C PHE A 169 2.77 0.12 -20.13
N LEU A 170 1.55 0.35 -20.61
CA LEU A 170 0.73 1.49 -20.23
C LEU A 170 0.29 1.43 -18.76
N ASP A 171 0.13 0.25 -18.17
CA ASP A 171 -0.22 0.11 -16.76
C ASP A 171 0.87 0.71 -15.85
N TRP A 172 2.12 0.33 -16.12
CA TRP A 172 3.28 0.89 -15.41
C TRP A 172 3.46 2.39 -15.66
N LEU A 173 3.18 2.86 -16.88
CA LEU A 173 3.21 4.29 -17.21
C LEU A 173 2.17 5.09 -16.41
N ILE A 174 0.94 4.57 -16.30
CA ILE A 174 -0.13 5.20 -15.51
C ILE A 174 0.25 5.21 -14.02
N LEU A 175 0.81 4.10 -13.51
CA LEU A 175 1.26 4.01 -12.12
C LEU A 175 2.41 4.98 -11.82
N LEU A 176 3.42 5.09 -12.68
CA LEU A 176 4.49 6.08 -12.52
C LEU A 176 3.95 7.53 -12.50
N VAL A 177 2.99 7.85 -13.37
CA VAL A 177 2.35 9.18 -13.38
C VAL A 177 1.59 9.42 -12.08
N TYR A 178 0.89 8.40 -11.56
CA TYR A 178 0.19 8.45 -10.29
C TYR A 178 1.16 8.73 -9.12
N ASP A 179 2.22 7.94 -9.01
CA ASP A 179 3.25 8.06 -7.97
C ASP A 179 3.95 9.43 -8.04
N THR A 180 4.23 9.92 -9.25
CA THR A 180 4.81 11.25 -9.47
C THR A 180 3.90 12.34 -8.91
N VAL A 181 2.60 12.28 -9.20
CA VAL A 181 1.62 13.25 -8.68
C VAL A 181 1.52 13.16 -7.16
N MET A 182 1.47 11.96 -6.57
CA MET A 182 1.41 11.77 -5.12
C MET A 182 2.68 12.27 -4.42
N LEU A 183 3.86 11.98 -4.99
CA LEU A 183 5.15 12.44 -4.49
C LEU A 183 5.26 13.97 -4.53
N VAL A 184 4.84 14.62 -5.62
CA VAL A 184 4.78 16.10 -5.69
C VAL A 184 3.79 16.66 -4.65
N LEU A 185 2.60 16.07 -4.51
CA LEU A 185 1.60 16.51 -3.55
C LEU A 185 2.04 16.35 -2.08
N ILE A 186 2.84 15.34 -1.73
CA ILE A 186 3.37 15.18 -0.37
C ILE A 186 4.59 16.08 -0.11
N LEU A 187 5.40 16.36 -1.13
CA LEU A 187 6.57 17.24 -1.03
C LEU A 187 6.20 18.73 -0.84
N ILE A 188 5.10 19.22 -1.43
CA ILE A 188 4.66 20.62 -1.28
C ILE A 188 4.44 21.05 0.19
N PRO A 189 3.60 20.37 1.01
CA PRO A 189 3.41 20.74 2.41
C PRO A 189 4.68 20.51 3.24
N ALA A 190 5.47 19.48 2.91
CA ALA A 190 6.76 19.23 3.54
C ALA A 190 7.72 20.41 3.33
N TYR A 191 7.95 20.84 2.08
CA TYR A 191 8.82 21.97 1.76
C TYR A 191 8.34 23.29 2.40
N LYS A 192 7.02 23.51 2.51
CA LYS A 192 6.47 24.66 3.24
C LYS A 192 6.83 24.63 4.72
N ALA A 193 6.78 23.46 5.36
CA ALA A 193 7.19 23.30 6.77
C ALA A 193 8.71 23.43 6.97
N TYR A 194 9.52 22.96 6.01
CA TYR A 194 10.97 23.22 5.99
C TYR A 194 11.28 24.72 5.98
N LYS A 195 10.72 25.45 5.01
CA LYS A 195 10.95 26.89 4.83
C LYS A 195 10.48 27.73 6.03
N ALA A 196 9.54 27.23 6.83
CA ALA A 196 9.07 27.86 8.06
C ALA A 196 10.05 27.76 9.26
N GLY A 197 11.28 27.24 9.06
CA GLY A 197 12.34 27.22 10.07
C GLY A 197 12.74 25.82 10.55
N GLY A 198 12.27 24.75 9.90
CA GLY A 198 12.58 23.38 10.30
C GLY A 198 13.97 22.93 9.81
N SER A 199 14.99 22.96 10.67
CA SER A 199 16.31 22.36 10.39
C SER A 199 16.58 21.16 11.30
N SER A 200 17.32 20.15 10.81
CA SER A 200 17.58 18.85 11.47
C SER A 200 16.32 18.03 11.80
N GLN A 201 15.48 18.50 12.72
CA GLN A 201 14.22 17.87 13.14
C GLN A 201 13.25 17.68 11.97
N PHE A 202 13.22 18.61 11.01
CA PHE A 202 12.39 18.47 9.81
C PHE A 202 12.84 17.32 8.90
N VAL A 203 14.14 17.14 8.64
CA VAL A 203 14.62 16.01 7.83
C VAL A 203 14.30 14.69 8.53
N ARG A 204 14.51 14.64 9.85
CA ARG A 204 14.11 13.50 10.68
C ARG A 204 12.59 13.27 10.69
N ALA A 205 11.79 14.34 10.59
CA ALA A 205 10.34 14.27 10.44
C ALA A 205 9.94 13.75 9.06
N VAL A 206 10.51 14.23 7.95
CA VAL A 206 10.25 13.69 6.59
C VAL A 206 10.53 12.17 6.49
N TYR A 207 11.59 11.71 7.15
CA TYR A 207 11.90 10.28 7.27
C TYR A 207 10.90 9.50 8.15
N LYS A 208 10.47 10.04 9.31
CA LYS A 208 9.45 9.42 10.17
C LYS A 208 8.04 9.46 9.58
N ASP A 209 7.64 10.63 9.09
CA ASP A 209 6.37 10.92 8.42
C ASP A 209 6.29 10.26 7.03
N GLY A 210 7.24 9.40 6.68
CA GLY A 210 7.08 8.40 5.63
C GLY A 210 6.90 8.98 4.23
N ILE A 211 7.53 10.11 3.93
CA ILE A 211 7.66 10.60 2.56
C ILE A 211 8.63 9.71 1.76
N ILE A 212 9.62 9.13 2.46
CA ILE A 212 10.58 8.16 1.89
C ILE A 212 9.89 6.98 1.18
N TYR A 213 8.72 6.54 1.66
CA TYR A 213 7.96 5.45 1.03
C TYR A 213 7.47 5.84 -0.37
N TYR A 214 6.98 7.06 -0.58
CA TYR A 214 6.56 7.55 -1.91
C TYR A 214 7.74 7.65 -2.88
N VAL A 215 8.95 7.97 -2.39
CA VAL A 215 10.18 7.99 -3.21
C VAL A 215 10.54 6.57 -3.66
N TYR A 216 10.42 5.58 -2.78
CA TYR A 216 10.65 4.18 -3.13
C TYR A 216 9.61 3.64 -4.12
N LEU A 217 8.32 3.97 -3.97
CA LEU A 217 7.27 3.56 -4.91
C LEU A 217 7.53 4.12 -6.31
N PHE A 218 7.73 5.44 -6.42
CA PHE A 218 8.11 6.08 -7.68
C PHE A 218 9.35 5.42 -8.33
N ALA A 219 10.36 5.07 -7.53
CA ALA A 219 11.56 4.39 -8.04
C ALA A 219 11.27 2.96 -8.52
N LEU A 220 10.38 2.22 -7.86
CA LEU A 220 9.97 0.87 -8.28
C LEU A 220 9.19 0.90 -9.60
N SER A 221 8.17 1.76 -9.70
CA SER A 221 7.38 1.97 -10.91
C SER A 221 8.27 2.40 -12.09
N ALA A 222 9.26 3.27 -11.85
CA ALA A 222 10.24 3.68 -12.85
C ALA A 222 11.18 2.52 -13.28
N LEU A 223 11.56 1.62 -12.36
CA LEU A 223 12.35 0.43 -12.67
C LEU A 223 11.55 -0.61 -13.47
N ASN A 224 10.25 -0.82 -13.18
CA ASN A 224 9.41 -1.69 -14.00
C ASN A 224 9.24 -1.13 -15.43
N ILE A 225 9.06 0.19 -15.58
CA ILE A 225 9.08 0.86 -16.91
C ILE A 225 10.41 0.63 -17.63
N LEU A 226 11.55 0.80 -16.96
CA LEU A 226 12.86 0.56 -17.54
C LEU A 226 12.97 -0.89 -18.03
N VAL A 227 12.52 -1.86 -17.22
CA VAL A 227 12.54 -3.28 -17.57
C VAL A 227 11.70 -3.56 -18.81
N VAL A 228 10.44 -3.15 -18.84
CA VAL A 228 9.51 -3.43 -19.95
C VAL A 228 9.95 -2.76 -21.27
N VAL A 229 10.64 -1.62 -21.21
CA VAL A 229 11.11 -0.89 -22.41
C VAL A 229 12.49 -1.32 -22.90
N LYS A 230 13.36 -1.85 -22.01
CA LYS A 230 14.77 -2.13 -22.35
C LYS A 230 15.14 -3.61 -22.42
N LEU A 231 14.36 -4.50 -21.82
CA LEU A 231 14.62 -5.94 -21.82
C LEU A 231 13.62 -6.70 -22.73
N PRO A 232 13.98 -7.91 -23.20
CA PRO A 232 13.08 -8.75 -23.99
C PRO A 232 11.78 -9.08 -23.24
N PHE A 233 10.75 -9.43 -23.99
CA PHE A 233 9.41 -9.69 -23.46
C PHE A 233 9.36 -10.80 -22.40
N ASP A 234 10.23 -11.82 -22.47
CA ASP A 234 10.38 -12.86 -21.43
C ASP A 234 10.73 -12.29 -20.03
N LEU A 235 11.27 -11.07 -19.96
CA LEU A 235 11.62 -10.36 -18.72
C LEU A 235 10.61 -9.27 -18.34
N SER A 236 9.52 -9.10 -19.08
CA SER A 236 8.50 -8.07 -18.84
C SER A 236 7.83 -8.14 -17.46
N THR A 237 7.85 -9.31 -16.82
CA THR A 237 7.29 -9.53 -15.47
C THR A 237 8.34 -9.62 -14.36
N LEU A 238 9.63 -9.43 -14.69
CA LEU A 238 10.79 -9.66 -13.80
C LEU A 238 10.71 -8.92 -12.47
N LEU A 239 10.30 -7.65 -12.49
CA LEU A 239 10.18 -6.81 -11.30
C LEU A 239 8.73 -6.64 -10.82
N THR A 240 7.75 -7.23 -11.49
CA THR A 240 6.33 -7.07 -11.17
C THR A 240 5.99 -7.62 -9.78
N GLN A 241 6.49 -8.81 -9.44
CA GLN A 241 6.25 -9.41 -8.12
C GLN A 241 7.06 -8.73 -7.02
N MET A 242 8.27 -8.26 -7.35
CA MET A 242 9.12 -7.52 -6.42
C MET A 242 8.48 -6.17 -6.07
N GLU A 243 8.02 -5.41 -7.06
CA GLU A 243 7.28 -4.17 -6.83
C GLU A 243 6.00 -4.43 -6.04
N ARG A 244 5.19 -5.42 -6.44
CA ARG A 244 3.95 -5.75 -5.72
C ARG A 244 4.19 -6.10 -4.25
N VAL A 245 5.23 -6.88 -3.93
CA VAL A 245 5.60 -7.18 -2.54
C VAL A 245 6.07 -5.92 -1.83
N LEU A 246 7.04 -5.19 -2.40
CA LEU A 246 7.60 -3.99 -1.78
C LEU A 246 6.52 -2.91 -1.59
N HIS A 247 5.57 -2.76 -2.50
CA HIS A 247 4.42 -1.86 -2.38
C HIS A 247 3.58 -2.19 -1.14
N ALA A 248 3.19 -3.45 -0.98
CA ALA A 248 2.44 -3.91 0.19
C ALA A 248 3.25 -3.77 1.49
N VAL A 249 4.57 -4.00 1.47
CA VAL A 249 5.48 -3.79 2.61
C VAL A 249 5.56 -2.31 3.00
N LEU A 250 5.89 -1.43 2.05
CA LEU A 250 6.07 0.01 2.27
C LEU A 250 4.75 0.65 2.74
N THR A 251 3.64 0.34 2.07
CA THR A 251 2.29 0.78 2.47
C THR A 251 1.88 0.21 3.83
N GLY A 252 2.22 -1.06 4.11
CA GLY A 252 1.96 -1.71 5.39
C GLY A 252 2.67 -0.99 6.54
N ARG A 253 3.98 -0.73 6.40
CA ARG A 253 4.78 0.04 7.37
C ARG A 253 4.24 1.45 7.59
N VAL A 254 3.77 2.12 6.54
CA VAL A 254 3.09 3.43 6.64
C VAL A 254 1.85 3.35 7.54
N VAL A 255 0.98 2.37 7.32
CA VAL A 255 -0.26 2.21 8.08
C VAL A 255 0.03 1.86 9.55
N LEU A 256 0.95 0.91 9.79
CA LEU A 256 1.37 0.53 11.15
C LEU A 256 2.00 1.69 11.91
N HIS A 257 2.86 2.49 11.27
CA HIS A 257 3.48 3.66 11.90
C HIS A 257 2.45 4.72 12.33
N ILE A 258 1.43 4.98 11.49
CA ILE A 258 0.36 5.93 11.85
C ILE A 258 -0.47 5.42 13.03
N HIS A 259 -0.79 4.12 13.06
CA HIS A 259 -1.51 3.52 14.18
C HIS A 259 -0.69 3.55 15.48
N SER A 260 0.61 3.28 15.43
CA SER A 260 1.47 3.33 16.62
C SER A 260 1.56 4.75 17.21
N LEU A 261 1.72 5.77 16.36
CA LEU A 261 1.68 7.18 16.78
C LEU A 261 0.33 7.56 17.40
N SER A 262 -0.79 7.13 16.80
CA SER A 262 -2.12 7.39 17.34
C SER A 262 -2.30 6.78 18.74
N ARG A 263 -1.78 5.57 18.96
CA ARG A 263 -1.82 4.86 20.25
C ARG A 263 -0.93 5.52 21.31
N SER A 264 0.27 5.97 20.94
CA SER A 264 1.14 6.73 21.86
C SER A 264 0.49 8.03 22.31
N ASN A 265 -0.06 8.82 21.37
CA ASN A 265 -0.75 10.06 21.70
C ASN A 265 -1.97 9.83 22.62
N GLU A 266 -2.71 8.72 22.42
CA GLU A 266 -3.84 8.35 23.29
C GLU A 266 -3.34 8.02 24.72
N TYR A 267 -2.29 7.22 24.85
CA TYR A 267 -1.67 6.89 26.14
C TYR A 267 -1.14 8.13 26.89
N ASP A 268 -0.46 9.03 26.18
CA ASP A 268 0.04 10.29 26.75
C ASP A 268 -1.12 11.18 27.20
N SER A 269 -2.23 11.25 26.45
CA SER A 269 -3.42 12.02 26.83
C SER A 269 -4.14 11.48 28.07
N VAL A 270 -4.14 10.15 28.27
CA VAL A 270 -4.70 9.50 29.47
C VAL A 270 -3.78 9.72 30.68
N THR A 271 -2.46 9.63 30.48
CA THR A 271 -1.47 9.78 31.57
C THR A 271 -1.32 11.23 32.03
N SER A 272 -1.52 12.19 31.12
CA SER A 272 -1.46 13.64 31.39
C SER A 272 -2.78 14.25 31.87
N ALA A 273 -3.88 13.47 31.89
CA ALA A 273 -5.14 13.91 32.49
C ALA A 273 -4.94 14.21 33.99
N PRO A 274 -5.41 15.36 34.51
CA PRO A 274 -5.21 15.72 35.90
C PRO A 274 -5.87 14.67 36.81
N ARG A 275 -5.06 14.03 37.66
CA ARG A 275 -5.58 13.19 38.75
C ARG A 275 -6.38 14.10 39.69
N LEU A 276 -7.69 14.03 39.61
CA LEU A 276 -8.58 14.58 40.64
C LEU A 276 -8.13 13.97 41.98
N SER A 277 -7.65 14.83 42.87
CA SER A 277 -7.25 14.43 44.21
C SER A 277 -8.45 13.80 44.90
N ASN A 278 -8.32 12.55 45.33
CA ASN A 278 -9.34 11.88 46.14
C ASN A 278 -9.63 12.73 47.38
N ASN A 279 -10.80 13.37 47.42
CA ASN A 279 -11.43 13.78 48.68
C ASN A 279 -12.94 14.08 48.61
N ASP A 280 -13.63 13.68 47.53
CA ASP A 280 -15.09 13.68 47.46
C ASP A 280 -15.62 12.38 46.86
N HIS A 281 -16.81 11.97 47.30
CA HIS A 281 -17.36 10.63 47.11
C HIS A 281 -17.51 10.21 45.63
N VAL A 282 -16.86 9.10 45.25
CA VAL A 282 -16.98 8.50 43.92
C VAL A 282 -18.35 7.85 43.74
N VAL A 283 -19.27 8.56 43.09
CA VAL A 283 -20.48 7.97 42.52
C VAL A 283 -20.11 7.27 41.22
N MET A 284 -19.99 5.94 41.23
CA MET A 284 -19.83 5.17 40.00
C MET A 284 -21.12 5.17 39.18
N VAL A 285 -21.18 6.02 38.15
CA VAL A 285 -22.21 5.95 37.12
C VAL A 285 -21.81 4.86 36.11
N PRO A 286 -22.68 3.87 35.83
CA PRO A 286 -22.35 2.82 34.86
C PRO A 286 -22.25 3.41 33.44
N VAL A 287 -21.19 3.03 32.72
CA VAL A 287 -20.97 3.42 31.33
C VAL A 287 -21.98 2.71 30.43
N SER A 288 -23.17 3.30 30.30
CA SER A 288 -24.15 2.89 29.29
C SER A 288 -23.82 3.55 27.95
N SER A 289 -23.89 2.76 26.88
CA SER A 289 -23.55 3.20 25.54
C SER A 289 -24.61 4.16 24.98
N THR A 290 -24.28 5.43 24.76
CA THR A 290 -24.96 6.23 23.74
C THR A 290 -24.11 7.39 23.23
N TYR A 291 -23.68 7.29 21.98
CA TYR A 291 -23.02 8.37 21.25
C TYR A 291 -24.07 9.39 20.78
N ARG A 292 -24.14 10.56 21.43
CA ARG A 292 -24.95 11.69 20.90
C ARG A 292 -24.31 13.05 21.21
N ARG A 293 -23.53 13.54 20.26
CA ARG A 293 -22.90 14.87 20.29
C ARG A 293 -23.99 15.96 20.18
N LYS A 294 -24.40 16.55 21.31
CA LYS A 294 -25.13 17.84 21.34
C LYS A 294 -24.23 18.90 21.95
N SER A 295 -24.10 20.02 21.26
CA SER A 295 -23.47 21.24 21.78
C SER A 295 -24.28 21.80 22.95
N LEU A 296 -23.64 22.01 24.09
CA LEU A 296 -24.22 22.69 25.24
C LEU A 296 -23.40 23.94 25.54
N HIS A 297 -24.06 25.10 25.39
CA HIS A 297 -23.58 26.38 25.89
C HIS A 297 -23.58 26.30 27.42
N VAL A 298 -22.42 26.52 28.06
CA VAL A 298 -22.36 26.66 29.52
C VAL A 298 -22.51 28.13 29.86
N GLN A 299 -23.68 28.52 30.37
CA GLN A 299 -23.83 29.76 31.13
C GLN A 299 -23.37 29.48 32.57
N GLY A 300 -22.33 30.17 33.02
CA GLY A 300 -21.90 30.13 34.42
C GLY A 300 -22.80 30.99 35.31
N PRO A 301 -23.00 30.64 36.59
CA PRO A 301 -23.76 31.47 37.52
C PRO A 301 -22.96 32.72 37.91
N GLN A 302 -23.59 33.89 37.84
CA GLN A 302 -23.01 35.13 38.38
C GLN A 302 -23.18 35.17 39.90
N THR A 303 -22.09 35.08 40.65
CA THR A 303 -22.04 35.46 42.06
C THR A 303 -21.72 36.95 42.19
N SER A 304 -22.75 37.77 42.45
CA SER A 304 -22.61 39.21 42.64
C SER A 304 -22.04 39.56 44.02
N ILE A 305 -20.79 40.02 44.06
CA ILE A 305 -20.19 40.63 45.25
C ILE A 305 -20.42 42.15 45.18
N HIS A 306 -21.29 42.67 46.04
CA HIS A 306 -21.47 44.11 46.21
C HIS A 306 -20.37 44.66 47.13
N VAL A 307 -19.39 45.37 46.56
CA VAL A 307 -18.53 46.31 47.29
C VAL A 307 -19.15 47.70 47.16
N LYS A 308 -19.25 48.43 48.28
CA LYS A 308 -19.87 49.77 48.33
C LYS A 308 -18.92 50.77 49.00
N THR A 309 -18.32 51.61 48.16
CA THR A 309 -17.33 52.69 48.40
C THR A 309 -17.38 53.55 47.12
N GLU A 310 -17.42 54.87 47.10
CA GLU A 310 -17.68 55.91 48.09
C GLU A 310 -18.76 56.86 47.49
N TYR A 311 -19.38 57.83 48.19
CA TYR A 311 -19.19 58.36 49.54
C TYR A 311 -20.50 58.22 50.34
#